data_AF-A0A9E3VDG5-F1
#
_entry.id   AF-A0A9E3VDG5-F1
#
_cell.length_a   1.000
_cell.length_b   1.000
_cell.length_c   1.000
_cell.angle_alpha   90.00
_cell.angle_beta   90.00
_cell.angle_gamma   90.00
#
_symmetry.space_group_name_H-M   'P 1'
#
loop_
_entity.id
_entity.type
_entity.pdbx_description
1 polymer ?
#
loop_
_entity_poly.entity_id
_entity_poly.type
_entity_poly.pdbx_seq_one_letter_code
_entity_poly.pdbx_strand_id
1 'polypeptide(L)'
;MATPSLYRALPAARRVALLTKLFAERKETRAHFVARMAKRGGFRPQVLILWPPAKLAQEVVRMNAQTADDELDLLQTLYVDVEPQIQADFLAAAGVQAEGAVIPEGLEPPYATAEGVAKGAAAIRAKHGVDGEHYLRVIARYNAAAWPGVEGIVESLGA
;
A
#
# COMPACT_ATOMS: atom_id res chain seq x y z
N MET A 1 -17.07 1.94 -16.35
CA MET A 1 -15.65 1.55 -16.37
C MET A 1 -15.30 1.02 -14.99
N ALA A 2 -14.58 -0.08 -14.86
CA ALA A 2 -14.21 -0.60 -13.53
C ALA A 2 -13.24 0.40 -12.85
N THR A 3 -13.57 0.82 -11.63
CA THR A 3 -12.68 1.67 -10.84
C THR A 3 -11.37 0.93 -10.61
N PRO A 4 -10.20 1.51 -10.98
CA PRO A 4 -8.92 0.85 -10.72
C PRO A 4 -8.76 0.59 -9.22
N SER A 5 -8.02 -0.46 -8.87
CA SER A 5 -7.65 -0.69 -7.47
C SER A 5 -6.85 0.49 -6.94
N LEU A 6 -6.85 0.67 -5.61
CA LEU A 6 -6.08 1.74 -4.98
C LEU A 6 -4.57 1.58 -5.28
N TYR A 7 -4.07 0.35 -5.40
CA TYR A 7 -2.72 0.12 -5.88
C TYR A 7 -2.48 0.71 -7.28
N ARG A 8 -3.38 0.46 -8.24
CA ARG A 8 -3.25 0.97 -9.61
C ARG A 8 -3.49 2.46 -9.73
N ALA A 9 -4.16 3.08 -8.76
CA ALA A 9 -4.30 4.53 -8.66
C ALA A 9 -2.96 5.22 -8.30
N LEU A 10 -2.00 4.50 -7.70
CA LEU A 10 -0.66 5.03 -7.46
C LEU A 10 0.08 5.33 -8.77
N PRO A 11 0.90 6.41 -8.80
CA PRO A 11 1.78 6.70 -9.93
C PRO A 11 2.63 5.48 -10.29
N ALA A 12 2.80 5.22 -11.59
CA ALA A 12 3.57 4.07 -12.06
C ALA A 12 5.00 4.05 -11.50
N ALA A 13 5.64 5.22 -11.38
CA ALA A 13 6.96 5.36 -10.77
C ALA A 13 6.99 4.87 -9.31
N ARG A 14 5.94 5.15 -8.52
CA ARG A 14 5.83 4.70 -7.12
C ARG A 14 5.64 3.19 -7.04
N ARG A 15 4.78 2.62 -7.91
CA ARG A 15 4.61 1.17 -8.02
C ARG A 15 5.92 0.44 -8.39
N VAL A 16 6.70 1.02 -9.30
CA VAL A 16 8.03 0.51 -9.67
C VAL A 16 9.00 0.60 -8.51
N ALA A 17 9.04 1.74 -7.79
CA ALA A 17 9.93 1.91 -6.64
C ALA A 17 9.66 0.88 -5.54
N LEU A 18 8.37 0.67 -5.20
CA LEU A 18 7.93 -0.36 -4.24
C LEU A 18 8.41 -1.76 -4.65
N LEU A 19 8.11 -2.17 -5.88
CA LEU A 19 8.52 -3.49 -6.37
C LEU A 19 10.04 -3.64 -6.50
N THR A 20 10.76 -2.56 -6.83
CA THR A 20 12.22 -2.56 -6.89
C THR A 20 12.81 -2.89 -5.54
N LYS A 21 12.34 -2.21 -4.48
CA LYS A 21 12.75 -2.48 -3.10
C LYS A 21 12.43 -3.91 -2.71
N LEU A 22 11.21 -4.37 -2.96
CA LEU A 22 10.79 -5.73 -2.63
C LEU A 22 11.59 -6.80 -3.37
N PHE A 23 11.88 -6.62 -4.65
CA PHE A 23 12.68 -7.59 -5.41
C PHE A 23 14.16 -7.58 -5.02
N ALA A 24 14.65 -6.48 -4.43
CA ALA A 24 16.00 -6.42 -3.89
C ALA A 24 16.10 -7.13 -2.53
N GLU A 25 15.08 -6.99 -1.68
CA GLU A 25 15.11 -7.47 -0.29
C GLU A 25 14.48 -8.87 -0.11
N ARG A 26 13.48 -9.23 -0.92
CA ARG A 26 12.67 -10.45 -0.76
C ARG A 26 12.81 -11.38 -1.98
N LYS A 27 13.71 -12.37 -1.86
CA LYS A 27 14.01 -13.33 -2.94
C LYS A 27 12.80 -14.13 -3.39
N GLU A 28 11.93 -14.52 -2.47
CA GLU A 28 10.72 -15.31 -2.77
C GLU A 28 9.69 -14.50 -3.56
N THR A 29 9.42 -13.26 -3.13
CA THR A 29 8.55 -12.33 -3.87
C THR A 29 9.07 -12.13 -5.30
N ARG A 30 10.38 -11.93 -5.46
CA ARG A 30 11.01 -11.85 -6.78
C ARG A 30 10.80 -13.12 -7.61
N ALA A 31 11.04 -14.29 -7.03
CA ALA A 31 10.90 -15.58 -7.72
C ALA A 31 9.46 -15.81 -8.20
N HIS A 32 8.47 -15.45 -7.38
CA HIS A 32 7.05 -15.52 -7.73
C HIS A 32 6.72 -14.67 -8.95
N PHE A 33 7.14 -13.40 -8.96
CA PHE A 33 6.92 -12.52 -10.11
C PHE A 33 7.68 -12.99 -11.36
N VAL A 34 8.91 -13.52 -11.23
CA VAL A 34 9.64 -14.14 -12.35
C VAL A 34 8.85 -15.30 -12.96
N ALA A 35 8.36 -16.22 -12.13
CA ALA A 35 7.59 -17.37 -12.60
C ALA A 35 6.30 -16.94 -13.31
N ARG A 36 5.62 -15.92 -12.77
CA ARG A 36 4.42 -15.36 -13.37
C ARG A 36 4.71 -14.68 -14.72
N MET A 37 5.76 -13.89 -14.80
CA MET A 37 6.17 -13.21 -16.03
C MET A 37 6.53 -14.22 -17.12
N ALA A 38 7.25 -15.29 -16.76
CA ALA A 38 7.57 -16.35 -17.71
C ALA A 38 6.32 -17.06 -18.25
N LYS A 39 5.31 -17.31 -17.41
CA LYS A 39 4.04 -17.94 -17.83
C LYS A 39 3.24 -17.07 -18.80
N ARG A 40 3.33 -15.74 -18.71
CA ARG A 40 2.67 -14.82 -19.64
C ARG A 40 3.34 -14.75 -21.02
N GLY A 41 4.55 -15.29 -21.15
CA GLY A 41 5.33 -15.30 -22.39
C GLY A 41 6.17 -14.04 -22.60
N GLY A 42 7.04 -14.07 -23.62
CA GLY A 42 7.92 -12.96 -24.00
C GLY A 42 9.37 -13.09 -23.50
N PHE A 43 9.60 -13.72 -22.34
CA PHE A 43 10.94 -13.94 -21.81
C PHE A 43 11.09 -15.32 -21.16
N ARG A 44 12.28 -15.93 -21.31
CA ARG A 44 12.61 -17.18 -20.61
C ARG A 44 12.86 -16.91 -19.12
N PRO A 45 12.45 -17.80 -18.20
CA PRO A 45 12.69 -17.63 -16.75
C PRO A 45 14.15 -17.33 -16.42
N GLN A 46 15.10 -18.03 -17.04
CA GLN A 46 16.53 -17.87 -16.81
C GLN A 46 17.02 -16.45 -17.14
N VAL A 47 16.41 -15.80 -18.13
CA VAL A 47 16.73 -14.42 -18.50
C VAL A 47 16.18 -13.45 -17.45
N LEU A 48 14.94 -13.66 -17.00
CA LEU A 48 14.28 -12.81 -16.01
C LEU A 48 14.98 -12.87 -14.64
N ILE A 49 15.48 -14.04 -14.24
CA ILE A 49 16.24 -14.22 -12.99
C ILE A 49 17.47 -13.31 -12.97
N LEU A 50 18.14 -13.13 -14.10
CA LEU A 50 19.37 -12.32 -14.21
C LEU A 50 19.11 -10.81 -14.29
N TRP A 51 17.85 -10.38 -14.44
CA TRP A 51 17.56 -8.95 -14.55
C TRP A 51 17.80 -8.21 -13.23
N PRO A 52 18.25 -6.94 -13.29
CA PRO A 52 18.24 -6.08 -12.11
C PRO A 52 16.81 -5.94 -11.54
N PRO A 53 16.64 -5.83 -10.20
CA PRO A 53 15.33 -5.63 -9.56
C PRO A 53 14.49 -4.53 -10.21
N ALA A 54 15.11 -3.37 -10.49
CA ALA A 54 14.43 -2.23 -11.10
C ALA A 54 13.89 -2.53 -12.50
N LYS A 55 14.66 -3.27 -13.32
CA LYS A 55 14.23 -3.66 -14.66
C LYS A 55 13.04 -4.63 -14.60
N LEU A 56 13.10 -5.60 -13.69
CA LEU A 56 11.97 -6.53 -13.48
C LEU A 56 10.72 -5.79 -12.99
N ALA A 57 10.86 -4.87 -12.05
CA ALA A 57 9.75 -4.06 -11.52
C ALA A 57 9.08 -3.21 -12.60
N GLN A 58 9.87 -2.53 -13.43
CA GLN A 58 9.36 -1.76 -14.58
C GLN A 58 8.51 -2.63 -15.50
N GLU A 59 9.00 -3.83 -15.82
CA GLU A 59 8.30 -4.73 -16.75
C GLU A 59 7.02 -5.30 -16.13
N VAL A 60 7.06 -5.67 -14.85
CA VAL A 60 5.88 -6.12 -14.09
C VAL A 60 4.77 -5.05 -14.10
N VAL A 61 5.13 -3.79 -13.86
CA VAL A 61 4.19 -2.66 -13.88
C VAL A 61 3.69 -2.38 -15.30
N ARG A 62 4.57 -2.38 -16.30
CA ARG A 62 4.24 -2.15 -17.71
C ARG A 62 3.23 -3.17 -18.24
N MET A 63 3.39 -4.44 -17.85
CA MET A 63 2.53 -5.55 -18.27
C MET A 63 1.29 -5.75 -17.39
N ASN A 64 1.13 -4.95 -16.32
CA ASN A 64 0.13 -5.16 -15.27
C ASN A 64 0.09 -6.64 -14.83
N ALA A 65 1.27 -7.14 -14.42
CA ALA A 65 1.45 -8.54 -14.09
C ALA A 65 0.98 -8.92 -12.66
N GLN A 66 0.59 -7.93 -11.85
CA GLN A 66 -0.02 -8.12 -10.53
C GLN A 66 -1.46 -8.65 -10.64
N THR A 67 -1.82 -9.57 -9.74
CA THR A 67 -3.21 -10.00 -9.47
C THR A 67 -3.85 -9.07 -8.44
N ALA A 68 -5.17 -9.20 -8.24
CA ALA A 68 -5.87 -8.43 -7.21
C ALA A 68 -5.30 -8.69 -5.80
N ASP A 69 -4.94 -9.93 -5.50
CA ASP A 69 -4.33 -10.29 -4.21
C ASP A 69 -2.97 -9.65 -4.03
N ASP A 70 -2.09 -9.70 -5.05
CA ASP A 70 -0.79 -9.02 -4.93
C ASP A 70 -0.97 -7.52 -4.70
N GLU A 71 -1.97 -6.90 -5.32
CA GLU A 71 -2.23 -5.46 -5.19
C GLU A 71 -2.61 -5.08 -3.76
N LEU A 72 -3.38 -5.93 -3.07
CA LEU A 72 -3.70 -5.75 -1.66
C LEU A 72 -2.45 -5.92 -0.78
N ASP A 73 -1.69 -7.00 -0.99
CA ASP A 73 -0.46 -7.27 -0.24
C ASP A 73 0.58 -6.15 -0.45
N LEU A 74 0.68 -5.62 -1.66
CA LEU A 74 1.57 -4.51 -2.01
C LEU A 74 1.15 -3.21 -1.33
N LEU A 75 -0.15 -2.93 -1.19
CA LEU A 75 -0.63 -1.78 -0.43
C LEU A 75 -0.31 -1.91 1.05
N GLN A 76 -0.52 -3.08 1.64
CA GLN A 76 -0.14 -3.34 3.03
C GLN A 76 1.38 -3.15 3.21
N THR A 77 2.18 -3.77 2.34
CA THR A 77 3.64 -3.65 2.37
C THR A 77 4.10 -2.20 2.20
N LEU A 78 3.44 -1.42 1.35
CA LEU A 78 3.75 0.00 1.17
C LEU A 78 3.64 0.75 2.49
N TYR A 79 2.53 0.61 3.20
CA TYR A 79 2.24 1.43 4.39
C TYR A 79 2.78 0.86 5.71
N VAL A 80 3.09 -0.44 5.77
CA VAL A 80 3.66 -1.07 6.96
C VAL A 80 5.18 -1.13 6.90
N ASP A 81 5.76 -1.44 5.74
CA ASP A 81 7.20 -1.73 5.65
C ASP A 81 8.00 -0.64 4.92
N VAL A 82 7.43 -0.04 3.87
CA VAL A 82 8.18 0.90 3.02
C VAL A 82 8.01 2.34 3.47
N GLU A 83 6.80 2.72 3.83
CA GLU A 83 6.40 4.06 4.25
C GLU A 83 5.64 4.01 5.58
N PRO A 84 6.21 3.36 6.64
CA PRO A 84 5.55 3.22 7.94
C PRO A 84 5.18 4.57 8.57
N GLN A 85 5.89 5.64 8.20
CA GLN A 85 5.71 6.95 8.82
C GLN A 85 4.30 7.52 8.62
N ILE A 86 3.64 7.24 7.49
CA ILE A 86 2.27 7.72 7.26
C ILE A 86 1.32 7.07 8.27
N GLN A 87 1.42 5.76 8.44
CA GLN A 87 0.63 5.02 9.43
C GLN A 87 1.01 5.44 10.85
N ALA A 88 2.29 5.56 11.19
CA ALA A 88 2.75 5.97 12.51
C ALA A 88 2.22 7.35 12.90
N ASP A 89 2.28 8.33 11.99
CA ASP A 89 1.76 9.68 12.23
C ASP A 89 0.24 9.68 12.39
N PHE A 90 -0.48 8.87 11.60
CA PHE A 90 -1.92 8.70 11.75
C PHE A 90 -2.29 8.14 13.12
N LEU A 91 -1.65 7.02 13.51
CA LEU A 91 -1.90 6.34 14.78
C LEU A 91 -1.61 7.25 15.98
N ALA A 92 -0.47 7.95 15.95
CA ALA A 92 -0.08 8.89 17.00
C ALA A 92 -1.09 10.05 17.13
N ALA A 93 -1.51 10.66 16.01
CA ALA A 93 -2.47 11.76 16.02
C ALA A 93 -3.90 11.31 16.34
N ALA A 94 -4.25 10.06 16.03
CA ALA A 94 -5.53 9.46 16.39
C ALA A 94 -5.60 9.00 17.86
N GLY A 95 -4.48 9.04 18.59
CA GLY A 95 -4.40 8.65 19.99
C GLY A 95 -4.31 7.13 20.22
N VAL A 96 -3.97 6.37 19.18
CA VAL A 96 -3.77 4.91 19.27
C VAL A 96 -2.45 4.64 20.00
N GLN A 97 -2.49 3.77 21.01
CA GLN A 97 -1.29 3.31 21.72
C GLN A 97 -0.53 2.29 20.86
N ALA A 98 0.18 2.78 19.85
CA ALA A 98 0.94 2.01 18.88
C ALA A 98 2.45 2.19 19.08
N GLU A 99 3.23 1.17 18.69
CA GLU A 99 4.69 1.28 18.59
C GLU A 99 5.06 1.62 17.13
N GLY A 100 5.22 2.92 16.86
CA GLY A 100 5.40 3.41 15.50
C GLY A 100 4.18 3.11 14.63
N ALA A 101 4.36 2.32 13.57
CA ALA A 101 3.28 1.89 12.68
C ALA A 101 2.55 0.61 13.15
N VAL A 102 2.98 -0.01 14.25
CA VAL A 102 2.47 -1.32 14.68
C VAL A 102 1.34 -1.17 15.69
N ILE A 103 0.17 -1.71 15.34
CA ILE A 103 -0.98 -1.81 16.24
C ILE A 103 -0.82 -3.07 17.12
N PRO A 104 -0.99 -2.99 18.44
CA PRO A 104 -0.85 -4.15 19.33
C PRO A 104 -1.82 -5.29 18.97
N GLU A 105 -1.35 -6.53 18.99
CA GLU A 105 -2.11 -7.73 18.60
C GLU A 105 -3.36 -8.02 19.46
N GLY A 106 -3.49 -7.38 20.62
CA GLY A 106 -4.65 -7.49 21.51
C GLY A 106 -5.61 -6.30 21.49
N LEU A 107 -5.37 -5.31 20.62
CA LEU A 107 -6.29 -4.19 20.48
C LEU A 107 -7.46 -4.62 19.60
N GLU A 108 -8.69 -4.47 20.11
CA GLU A 108 -9.90 -4.77 19.35
C GLU A 108 -10.40 -3.53 18.59
N PRO A 109 -10.93 -3.69 17.36
CA PRO A 109 -11.61 -2.62 16.65
C PRO A 109 -12.86 -2.11 17.42
N PRO A 110 -13.17 -0.80 17.38
CA PRO A 110 -12.42 0.27 16.70
C PRO A 110 -11.19 0.71 17.48
N TYR A 111 -10.08 0.96 16.76
CA TYR A 111 -8.79 1.31 17.38
C TYR A 111 -8.71 2.76 17.88
N ALA A 112 -9.56 3.63 17.35
CA ALA A 112 -9.68 5.03 17.74
C ALA A 112 -11.14 5.48 17.69
N THR A 113 -11.46 6.58 18.38
CA THR A 113 -12.76 7.25 18.26
C THR A 113 -12.87 7.97 16.92
N ALA A 114 -14.09 8.30 16.48
CA ALA A 114 -14.30 9.07 15.25
C ALA A 114 -13.57 10.45 15.29
N GLU A 115 -13.53 11.09 16.46
CA GLU A 115 -12.75 12.32 16.66
C GLU A 115 -11.24 12.09 16.52
N GLY A 116 -10.74 10.97 17.04
CA GLY A 116 -9.35 10.56 16.87
C GLY A 116 -9.02 10.32 15.39
N VAL A 117 -9.86 9.59 14.67
CA VAL A 117 -9.71 9.35 13.22
C VAL A 117 -9.69 10.67 12.45
N ALA A 118 -10.58 11.62 12.78
CA ALA A 118 -10.59 12.94 12.14
C ALA A 118 -9.30 13.73 12.39
N LYS A 119 -8.77 13.71 13.62
CA LYS A 119 -7.47 14.33 13.96
C LYS A 119 -6.32 13.67 13.22
N GLY A 120 -6.29 12.33 13.21
CA GLY A 120 -5.30 11.53 12.48
C GLY A 120 -5.31 11.86 10.99
N ALA A 121 -6.49 11.87 10.38
CA ALA A 121 -6.68 12.22 8.98
C ALA A 121 -6.20 13.64 8.66
N ALA A 122 -6.55 14.63 9.49
CA ALA A 122 -6.07 16.00 9.31
C ALA A 122 -4.54 16.09 9.41
N ALA A 123 -3.93 15.40 10.37
CA ALA A 123 -2.48 15.41 10.58
C ALA A 123 -1.71 14.83 9.38
N ILE A 124 -2.11 13.66 8.89
CA ILE A 124 -1.42 13.04 7.75
C ILE A 124 -1.68 13.76 6.43
N ARG A 125 -2.84 14.41 6.27
CA ARG A 125 -3.09 15.26 5.11
C ARG A 125 -2.18 16.49 5.11
N ALA A 126 -2.03 17.14 6.26
CA ALA A 126 -1.15 18.29 6.40
C ALA A 126 0.32 17.93 6.17
N LYS A 127 0.75 16.77 6.67
CA LYS A 127 2.17 16.34 6.63
C LYS A 127 2.57 15.62 5.35
N HIS A 128 1.70 14.74 4.81
CA HIS A 128 2.00 13.84 3.69
C HIS A 128 1.20 14.16 2.41
N GLY A 129 0.29 15.12 2.46
CA GLY A 129 -0.48 15.55 1.29
C GLY A 129 -1.26 14.41 0.64
N VAL A 130 -1.10 14.27 -0.68
CA VAL A 130 -1.79 13.26 -1.51
C VAL A 130 -1.53 11.83 -1.04
N ASP A 131 -0.37 11.56 -0.45
CA ASP A 131 -0.02 10.23 0.03
C ASP A 131 -0.77 9.86 1.31
N GLY A 132 -0.98 10.85 2.19
CA GLY A 132 -1.85 10.72 3.35
C GLY A 132 -3.31 10.52 2.93
N GLU A 133 -3.78 11.23 1.90
CA GLU A 133 -5.12 11.03 1.34
C GLU A 133 -5.30 9.66 0.70
N HIS A 134 -4.28 9.15 0.01
CA HIS A 134 -4.29 7.80 -0.54
C HIS A 134 -4.36 6.75 0.58
N TYR A 135 -3.58 6.93 1.66
CA TYR A 135 -3.66 6.07 2.84
C TYR A 135 -5.07 6.03 3.44
N LEU A 136 -5.72 7.19 3.58
CA LEU A 136 -7.11 7.27 4.07
C LEU A 136 -8.08 6.47 3.19
N ARG A 137 -7.94 6.56 1.86
CA ARG A 137 -8.74 5.74 0.92
C ARG A 137 -8.49 4.25 1.12
N VAL A 138 -7.25 3.84 1.39
CA VAL A 138 -6.90 2.43 1.63
C VAL A 138 -7.54 1.90 2.91
N ILE A 139 -7.38 2.59 4.04
CA ILE A 139 -7.97 2.13 5.30
C ILE A 139 -9.51 2.20 5.28
N ALA A 140 -10.11 3.16 4.57
CA ALA A 140 -11.56 3.20 4.38
C ALA A 140 -12.03 2.00 3.55
N ARG A 141 -11.35 1.68 2.44
CA ARG A 141 -11.79 0.59 1.56
C ARG A 141 -11.63 -0.80 2.18
N TYR A 142 -10.54 -1.02 2.93
CA TYR A 142 -10.16 -2.37 3.37
C TYR A 142 -10.31 -2.58 4.88
N ASN A 143 -10.51 -1.51 5.67
CA ASN A 143 -10.57 -1.59 7.13
C ASN A 143 -11.48 -0.52 7.77
N ALA A 144 -12.56 -0.09 7.10
CA ALA A 144 -13.45 0.96 7.61
C ALA A 144 -14.00 0.66 9.01
N ALA A 145 -14.32 -0.61 9.30
CA ALA A 145 -14.87 -1.04 10.58
C ALA A 145 -13.95 -0.70 11.78
N ALA A 146 -12.63 -0.65 11.57
CA ALA A 146 -11.68 -0.29 12.61
C ALA A 146 -11.49 1.22 12.81
N TRP A 147 -11.99 2.04 11.86
CA TRP A 147 -11.76 3.49 11.80
C TRP A 147 -13.07 4.26 11.63
N PRO A 148 -13.83 4.46 12.73
CA PRO A 148 -15.11 5.14 12.68
C PRO A 148 -15.04 6.51 11.98
N GLY A 149 -15.95 6.76 11.04
CA GLY A 149 -16.06 8.03 10.32
C GLY A 149 -15.07 8.24 9.17
N VAL A 150 -14.16 7.28 8.91
CA VAL A 150 -13.16 7.43 7.83
C VAL A 150 -13.77 7.50 6.44
N GLU A 151 -14.90 6.83 6.20
CA GLU A 151 -15.60 6.84 4.92
C GLU A 151 -16.11 8.25 4.58
N GLY A 152 -16.78 8.91 5.52
CA GLY A 152 -17.23 10.30 5.34
C GLY A 152 -16.09 11.29 5.15
N ILE A 153 -14.93 11.05 5.77
CA ILE A 153 -13.72 11.83 5.49
C ILE A 153 -13.28 11.63 4.05
N VAL A 154 -13.19 10.39 3.56
CA VAL A 154 -12.77 10.09 2.19
C VAL A 154 -13.76 10.65 1.17
N GLU A 155 -15.07 10.58 1.42
CA GLU A 155 -16.09 11.20 0.58
C GLU A 155 -15.88 12.71 0.42
N SER A 156 -15.49 13.39 1.51
CA SER A 156 -15.19 14.84 1.48
C SER A 156 -13.94 15.21 0.68
N LEU A 157 -13.03 14.26 0.41
CA LEU A 157 -11.81 14.48 -0.37
C LEU A 157 -12.07 14.45 -1.89
N GLY A 158 -13.27 14.04 -2.32
CA GLY A 158 -13.57 13.79 -3.71
C GLY A 158 -13.13 12.39 -4.17
N ALA A 159 -13.97 11.80 -5.04
CA ALA A 159 -13.77 10.51 -5.67
C ALA A 159 -12.63 10.54 -6.70
#